data_AF-A0A183HPM9-F1
#
_entry.id   AF-A0A183HPM9-F1
#
_cell.length_a   1.000
_cell.length_b   1.000
_cell.length_c   1.000
_cell.angle_alpha   90.00
_cell.angle_beta   90.00
_cell.angle_gamma   90.00
#
_symmetry.space_group_name_H-M   'P 1'
#
loop_
_entity.id
_entity.type
_entity.pdbx_description
1 polymer ?
#
loop_
_entity_poly.entity_id
_entity_poly.type
_entity_poly.pdbx_seq_one_letter_code
_entity_poly.pdbx_strand_id
1 'polypeptide(L)'
;MEDMLEKRLNKLESRLGLRKVASVTNLNEELVLLRRKLSEAGCGFLLKIPADVLRKITDLATGNDYLTLAEKKREIEFGHDLIMEQIRLLEEFQKDSEVVFKSESIANVSHHLPALEIAEKEINESALDVQKFAI
;
A
#
# COMPACT_ATOMS: atom_id res chain seq x y z
N MET A 1 6.75 12.80 11.86
CA MET A 1 5.34 12.39 11.64
C MET A 1 5.19 11.57 10.35
N GLU A 2 5.95 11.88 9.30
CA GLU A 2 5.99 11.14 8.02
C GLU A 2 6.38 9.65 8.17
N ASP A 3 7.38 9.35 9.00
CA ASP A 3 7.89 7.99 9.19
C ASP A 3 6.87 7.01 9.81
N MET A 4 5.87 7.54 10.55
CA MET A 4 4.77 6.74 11.11
C MET A 4 3.69 6.45 10.08
N LEU A 5 3.42 7.43 9.20
CA LEU A 5 2.49 7.28 8.07
C LEU A 5 3.03 6.26 7.06
N GLU A 6 4.32 6.32 6.76
CA GLU A 6 4.99 5.38 5.86
C GLU A 6 4.96 3.94 6.41
N LYS A 7 5.16 3.75 7.71
CA LYS A 7 5.01 2.44 8.38
C LYS A 7 3.58 1.91 8.32
N ARG A 8 2.57 2.78 8.47
CA ARG A 8 1.15 2.40 8.37
C ARG A 8 0.76 2.03 6.95
N LEU A 9 1.26 2.77 5.96
CA LEU A 9 1.03 2.50 4.54
C LEU A 9 1.60 1.14 4.15
N ASN A 10 2.87 0.86 4.49
CA ASN A 10 3.51 -0.43 4.28
C ASN A 10 2.73 -1.60 4.92
N LYS A 11 2.14 -1.39 6.10
CA LYS A 11 1.33 -2.39 6.80
C LYS A 11 -0.04 -2.62 6.14
N LEU A 12 -0.59 -1.60 5.48
CA LEU A 12 -1.81 -1.72 4.70
C LEU A 12 -1.54 -2.43 3.37
N GLU A 13 -0.49 -2.04 2.66
CA GLU A 13 -0.05 -2.65 1.39
C GLU A 13 0.21 -4.14 1.54
N SER A 14 0.94 -4.54 2.59
CA SER A 14 1.21 -5.94 2.90
C SER A 14 -0.05 -6.75 3.23
N ARG A 15 -1.05 -6.16 3.90
CA ARG A 15 -2.33 -6.82 4.21
C ARG A 15 -3.26 -6.95 3.01
N LEU A 16 -3.20 -6.00 2.08
CA LEU A 16 -3.96 -6.01 0.83
C LEU A 16 -3.30 -6.88 -0.25
N GLY A 17 -2.12 -7.45 0.03
CA GLY A 17 -1.36 -8.22 -0.96
C GLY A 17 -0.86 -7.36 -2.13
N LEU A 18 -0.87 -6.03 -1.96
CA LEU A 18 -0.33 -5.10 -2.94
C LEU A 18 1.19 -5.26 -2.89
N ARG A 19 1.72 -6.05 -3.83
CA ARG A 19 3.15 -6.21 -4.03
C ARG A 19 3.76 -4.81 -4.09
N LYS A 20 4.71 -4.52 -3.20
CA LYS A 20 5.54 -3.30 -3.27
C LYS A 20 5.92 -3.09 -4.73
N VAL A 21 5.51 -1.97 -5.31
CA VAL A 21 5.88 -1.54 -6.67
C VAL A 21 7.36 -1.16 -6.65
N ALA A 22 8.22 -2.15 -6.39
CA ALA A 22 9.68 -2.03 -6.43
C ALA A 22 10.23 -2.52 -7.77
N SER A 23 9.40 -3.14 -8.61
CA SER A 23 9.77 -3.40 -9.99
C SER A 23 8.51 -3.48 -10.83
N VAL A 24 8.29 -2.45 -11.64
CA VAL A 24 7.92 -2.74 -13.04
C VAL A 24 9.14 -3.51 -13.57
N THR A 25 9.24 -4.82 -13.29
CA THR A 25 10.19 -5.63 -14.03
C THR A 25 9.66 -5.55 -15.44
N ASN A 26 10.41 -4.84 -16.28
CA ASN A 26 10.14 -4.71 -17.69
C ASN A 26 9.89 -6.12 -18.19
N LEU A 27 8.63 -6.46 -18.51
CA LEU A 27 8.24 -7.82 -18.88
C LEU A 27 9.11 -8.30 -20.04
N ASN A 28 9.58 -7.38 -20.88
CA ASN A 28 10.53 -7.64 -21.96
C ASN A 28 11.90 -8.11 -21.45
N GLU A 29 12.42 -7.57 -20.35
CA GLU A 29 13.68 -8.03 -19.74
C GLU A 29 13.54 -9.43 -19.13
N GLU A 30 12.42 -9.73 -18.47
CA GLU A 30 12.14 -11.07 -17.95
C GLU A 30 11.96 -12.09 -19.09
N LEU A 31 11.30 -11.71 -20.18
CA LEU A 31 11.13 -12.56 -21.37
C LEU A 31 12.47 -12.81 -22.10
N VAL A 32 13.37 -11.82 -22.15
CA VAL A 32 14.73 -11.97 -22.69
C VAL A 32 15.57 -12.90 -21.82
N LEU A 33 15.47 -12.80 -20.49
CA LEU A 33 16.14 -13.70 -19.54
C LEU A 33 15.59 -15.13 -19.65
N LEU A 34 14.28 -15.28 -19.80
CA LEU A 34 13.63 -16.57 -19.99
C LEU A 34 14.07 -17.22 -21.31
N ARG A 35 14.16 -16.46 -22.40
CA ARG A 35 14.73 -16.92 -23.67
C ARG A 35 16.15 -17.42 -23.50
N ARG A 36 17.00 -16.63 -22.83
CA ARG A 36 18.41 -17.00 -22.58
C ARG A 36 18.51 -18.33 -21.82
N LYS A 37 17.75 -18.48 -20.74
CA LYS A 37 17.70 -19.73 -19.96
C LYS A 37 17.19 -20.93 -20.77
N LEU A 38 16.17 -20.74 -21.62
CA LEU A 38 15.64 -21.83 -22.46
C LEU A 38 16.59 -22.22 -23.61
N SER A 39 17.34 -21.25 -24.14
CA SER A 39 18.43 -21.52 -25.10
C SER A 39 19.60 -22.27 -24.43
N GLU A 40 20.02 -21.83 -23.24
CA GLU A 40 21.10 -22.45 -22.47
C GLU A 40 20.73 -23.85 -21.95
N ALA A 41 19.45 -24.09 -21.61
CA ALA A 41 18.94 -25.41 -21.19
C ALA A 41 18.85 -26.43 -22.33
N GLY A 42 19.44 -26.14 -23.50
CA GLY A 42 19.57 -27.07 -24.61
C GLY A 42 18.30 -27.14 -25.43
N CYS A 43 17.99 -26.05 -26.14
CA CYS A 43 16.90 -26.01 -27.10
C CYS A 43 17.08 -27.12 -28.16
N GLY A 44 16.20 -28.12 -28.14
CA GLY A 44 16.21 -29.26 -29.06
C GLY A 44 17.09 -30.44 -28.67
N PHE A 45 17.95 -30.33 -27.64
CA PHE A 45 18.85 -31.42 -27.21
C PHE A 45 18.48 -32.06 -25.86
N LEU A 46 18.13 -31.26 -24.83
CA LEU A 46 17.80 -31.77 -23.50
C LEU A 46 16.30 -31.68 -23.20
N LEU A 47 15.72 -30.52 -23.48
CA LEU A 47 14.28 -30.29 -23.42
C LEU A 47 13.85 -30.11 -24.88
N LYS A 48 12.99 -30.99 -25.40
CA LYS A 48 12.44 -30.90 -26.77
C LYS A 48 11.53 -29.66 -26.93
N ILE A 49 12.05 -28.46 -26.66
CA ILE A 49 11.34 -27.21 -26.77
C ILE A 49 11.29 -26.86 -28.26
N PRO A 50 10.11 -26.80 -28.88
CA PRO A 50 10.00 -26.45 -30.29
C PRO A 50 10.47 -25.02 -30.52
N ALA A 51 11.20 -24.80 -31.61
CA ALA A 51 11.67 -23.47 -32.01
C ALA A 51 10.53 -22.45 -32.14
N ASP A 52 9.31 -22.92 -32.44
CA ASP A 52 8.10 -22.10 -32.50
C ASP A 52 7.75 -21.42 -31.17
N VAL A 53 8.05 -22.06 -30.04
CA VAL A 53 7.81 -21.50 -28.70
C VAL A 53 8.81 -20.39 -28.40
N LEU A 54 10.09 -20.57 -28.77
CA LEU A 54 11.10 -19.52 -28.65
C LEU A 54 10.84 -18.34 -29.58
N ARG A 55 10.31 -18.60 -30.78
CA ARG A 55 9.89 -17.56 -31.71
C ARG A 55 8.74 -16.74 -31.13
N LYS A 56 7.71 -17.38 -30.56
CA LYS A 56 6.61 -16.68 -29.87
C LYS A 56 7.11 -15.82 -28.70
N ILE A 57 8.03 -16.31 -27.87
CA ILE A 57 8.63 -15.53 -26.78
C ILE A 57 9.39 -14.31 -27.33
N THR A 58 10.07 -14.48 -28.47
CA THR A 58 10.75 -13.38 -29.15
C THR A 58 9.73 -12.40 -29.73
N ASP A 59 8.69 -12.87 -30.39
CA ASP A 59 7.62 -12.03 -30.95
C ASP A 59 6.84 -11.28 -29.85
N LEU A 60 6.77 -11.82 -28.63
CA LEU A 60 6.20 -11.17 -27.45
C LEU A 60 7.16 -10.14 -26.83
N ALA A 61 8.46 -10.46 -26.71
CA ALA A 61 9.47 -9.57 -26.14
C ALA A 61 9.87 -8.41 -27.07
N THR A 62 9.72 -8.62 -28.39
CA THR A 62 9.91 -7.60 -29.45
C THR A 62 8.58 -7.07 -29.98
N GLY A 63 7.48 -7.63 -29.46
CA GLY A 63 6.11 -7.27 -29.81
C GLY A 63 5.84 -5.86 -29.34
N ASN A 64 5.80 -4.98 -30.33
CA ASN A 64 5.51 -3.57 -30.21
C ASN A 64 4.40 -3.31 -29.16
N ASP A 65 4.62 -2.36 -28.23
CA ASP A 65 3.75 -1.87 -27.13
C ASP A 65 2.37 -1.33 -27.57
N TYR A 66 1.87 -1.77 -28.71
CA TYR A 66 0.58 -1.41 -29.25
C TYR A 66 -0.46 -2.32 -28.62
N LEU A 67 -0.81 -2.00 -27.37
CA LEU A 67 -2.14 -2.27 -26.84
C LEU A 67 -3.14 -1.99 -27.96
N THR A 68 -4.00 -2.96 -28.26
CA THR A 68 -5.05 -2.79 -29.26
C THR A 68 -5.89 -1.56 -28.89
N LEU A 69 -6.52 -0.90 -29.87
CA LEU A 69 -7.31 0.32 -29.61
C LEU A 69 -8.38 0.09 -28.51
N ALA A 70 -8.91 -1.13 -28.43
CA ALA A 70 -9.86 -1.56 -27.40
C ALA A 70 -9.23 -1.70 -26.01
N GLU A 71 -7.99 -2.19 -25.91
CA GLU A 71 -7.24 -2.28 -24.66
C GLU A 71 -6.83 -0.89 -24.17
N LYS A 72 -6.37 -0.02 -25.07
CA LYS A 72 -6.08 1.40 -24.73
C LYS A 72 -7.32 2.11 -24.20
N LYS A 73 -8.48 1.89 -24.82
CA LYS A 73 -9.75 2.46 -24.36
C LYS A 73 -10.11 1.96 -22.96
N ARG A 74 -9.99 0.65 -22.73
CA ARG A 74 -10.27 0.03 -21.42
C ARG A 74 -9.33 0.55 -20.33
N GLU A 75 -8.06 0.77 -20.67
CA GLU A 75 -7.07 1.28 -19.73
C GLU A 75 -7.29 2.76 -19.39
N ILE A 76 -7.76 3.56 -20.35
CA ILE A 76 -8.21 4.93 -20.09
C ILE A 76 -9.45 4.97 -19.20
N GLU A 77 -10.44 4.11 -19.46
CA GLU A 77 -11.66 4.00 -18.62
C GLU A 77 -11.29 3.57 -17.19
N PHE A 78 -10.44 2.56 -17.04
CA PHE A 78 -9.93 2.13 -15.74
C PHE A 78 -9.14 3.22 -15.03
N GLY A 79 -8.27 3.94 -15.76
CA GLY A 79 -7.50 5.06 -15.22
C GLY A 79 -8.39 6.22 -14.78
N HIS A 80 -9.44 6.52 -15.54
CA HIS A 80 -10.43 7.53 -15.18
C HIS A 80 -11.18 7.15 -13.88
N ASP A 81 -11.68 5.92 -13.78
CA ASP A 81 -12.37 5.44 -12.59
C ASP A 81 -11.45 5.47 -11.36
N LEU A 82 -10.19 5.08 -11.55
CA LEU A 82 -9.18 5.15 -10.49
C LEU A 82 -8.93 6.60 -10.04
N ILE A 83 -8.81 7.56 -10.96
CA ILE A 83 -8.62 8.98 -10.63
C ILE A 83 -9.85 9.54 -9.92
N MET A 84 -11.05 9.19 -10.35
CA MET A 84 -12.29 9.65 -9.71
C MET A 84 -12.41 9.15 -8.27
N GLU A 85 -12.08 7.88 -8.01
CA GLU A 85 -12.05 7.35 -6.65
C GLU A 85 -10.94 7.99 -5.80
N GLN A 86 -9.77 8.28 -6.38
CA GLN A 86 -8.71 9.02 -5.67
C GLN A 86 -9.15 10.43 -5.29
N ILE A 87 -9.82 11.16 -6.19
CA ILE A 87 -10.36 12.50 -5.91
C ILE A 87 -11.39 12.42 -4.79
N ARG A 88 -12.31 11.45 -4.85
CA ARG A 88 -13.34 11.26 -3.82
C ARG A 88 -12.73 11.00 -2.44
N LEU A 89 -11.73 10.12 -2.35
CA LEU A 89 -11.03 9.84 -1.10
C LEU A 89 -10.25 11.05 -0.57
N LEU A 90 -9.68 11.86 -1.46
CA LEU A 90 -9.00 13.11 -1.08
C LEU A 90 -9.98 14.15 -0.54
N GLU A 91 -11.16 14.29 -1.15
CA GLU A 91 -12.22 15.18 -0.65
C GLU A 91 -12.72 14.74 0.74
N GLU A 92 -12.95 13.45 0.94
CA GLU A 92 -13.36 12.89 2.23
C GLU A 92 -12.28 13.11 3.29
N PHE A 93 -11.02 12.83 2.95
CA PHE A 93 -9.89 13.10 3.83
C PHE A 93 -9.78 14.58 4.20
N GLN A 94 -9.94 15.49 3.23
CA GLN A 94 -9.89 16.93 3.48
C GLN A 94 -11.00 17.39 4.41
N LYS A 95 -12.22 16.89 4.21
CA LYS A 95 -13.38 17.18 5.05
C LYS A 95 -13.19 16.69 6.48
N ASP A 96 -12.72 15.45 6.64
CA ASP A 96 -12.49 14.86 7.96
C ASP A 96 -11.31 15.51 8.68
N SER A 97 -10.26 15.85 7.93
CA SER A 97 -9.12 16.62 8.43
C SER A 97 -9.57 17.98 8.98
N GLU A 98 -10.43 18.71 8.27
CA GLU A 98 -10.95 19.99 8.74
C GLU A 98 -11.74 19.85 10.05
N VAL A 99 -12.54 18.79 10.19
CA VAL A 99 -13.30 18.51 11.41
C VAL A 99 -12.38 18.13 12.58
N VAL A 100 -11.39 17.26 12.35
CA VAL A 100 -10.47 16.79 13.40
C VAL A 100 -9.54 17.90 13.87
N PHE A 101 -8.95 18.68 12.96
CA PHE A 101 -8.00 19.75 13.33
C PHE A 101 -8.67 21.00 13.90
N LYS A 102 -9.95 21.27 13.57
CA LYS A 102 -10.71 22.38 14.16
C LYS A 102 -11.53 21.96 15.38
N SER A 103 -11.42 20.72 15.84
CA SER A 103 -12.17 20.25 17.00
C SER A 103 -11.64 20.89 18.27
N GLU A 104 -12.41 21.85 18.80
CA GLU A 104 -12.18 22.52 20.07
C GLU A 104 -12.05 21.52 21.23
N SER A 105 -12.71 20.37 21.14
CA SER A 105 -12.58 19.26 22.09
C SER A 105 -11.15 18.70 22.16
N ILE A 106 -10.45 18.60 21.03
CA ILE A 106 -9.06 18.09 20.98
C ILE A 106 -8.09 19.20 21.41
N ALA A 107 -8.34 20.44 20.98
CA ALA A 107 -7.52 21.59 21.36
C ALA A 107 -7.56 21.85 22.88
N ASN A 108 -8.70 21.59 23.53
CA ASN A 108 -8.89 21.86 24.95
C ASN A 108 -8.52 20.71 25.89
N VAL A 109 -8.03 19.57 25.39
CA VAL A 109 -7.56 18.45 26.24
C VAL A 109 -6.50 18.92 27.24
N SER A 110 -5.61 19.80 26.81
CA SER A 110 -4.56 20.39 27.65
C SER A 110 -5.09 21.17 28.86
N HIS A 111 -6.28 21.76 28.76
CA HIS A 111 -6.91 22.51 29.85
C HIS A 111 -7.52 21.57 30.91
N HIS A 112 -7.81 20.32 30.56
CA HIS A 112 -8.36 19.33 31.48
C HIS A 112 -7.29 18.48 32.19
N LEU A 113 -6.04 18.49 31.69
CA LEU A 113 -4.91 17.75 32.25
C LEU A 113 -4.69 18.02 33.75
N PRO A 114 -4.66 19.28 34.24
CA PRO A 114 -4.46 19.55 35.67
C PRO A 114 -5.59 19.00 36.55
N ALA A 115 -6.84 19.04 36.08
CA ALA A 115 -7.97 18.48 36.81
C ALA A 115 -7.90 16.94 36.86
N LEU A 116 -7.40 16.31 35.80
CA LEU A 116 -7.15 14.87 35.77
C LEU A 116 -6.03 14.45 36.73
N GLU A 117 -4.92 15.20 36.79
CA GLU A 117 -3.82 14.92 37.72
C GLU A 117 -4.26 15.02 39.19
N ILE A 118 -5.12 16.00 39.51
CA ILE A 118 -5.69 16.13 40.85
C ILE A 118 -6.60 14.93 41.18
N ALA A 119 -7.49 14.56 40.26
CA ALA A 119 -8.38 13.42 40.46
C ALA A 119 -7.59 12.10 40.58
N GLU A 120 -6.54 11.91 39.78
CA GLU A 120 -5.64 10.75 39.89
C GLU A 120 -4.97 10.70 41.27
N LYS A 121 -4.49 11.84 41.76
CA LYS A 121 -3.87 11.94 43.08
C LYS A 121 -4.86 11.62 44.20
N GLU A 122 -6.08 12.17 44.17
CA GLU A 122 -7.13 11.89 45.17
C GLU A 122 -7.55 10.41 45.16
N ILE A 123 -7.67 9.80 43.99
CA ILE A 123 -8.01 8.37 43.86
C ILE A 123 -6.89 7.51 44.46
N ASN A 124 -5.64 7.83 44.17
CA ASN A 124 -4.49 7.09 44.69
C ASN A 124 -4.33 7.26 46.21
N GLU A 125 -4.54 8.46 46.74
CA GLU A 125 -4.56 8.72 48.19
C GLU A 125 -5.69 7.97 48.88
N SER A 126 -6.90 7.98 48.30
CA SER A 126 -8.05 7.22 48.80
C SER A 126 -7.80 5.71 48.77
N ALA A 127 -7.18 5.20 47.70
CA ALA A 127 -6.83 3.78 47.59
C ALA A 127 -5.79 3.35 48.64
N LEU A 128 -4.79 4.20 48.92
CA LEU A 128 -3.80 3.97 49.96
C LEU A 128 -4.41 3.98 51.36
N ASP A 129 -5.35 4.88 51.62
CA ASP A 129 -6.03 4.93 52.91
C ASP A 129 -6.94 3.71 53.11
N VAL A 130 -7.67 3.26 52.09
CA VAL A 130 -8.43 1.99 52.16
C VAL A 130 -7.51 0.80 52.46
N GLN A 131 -6.31 0.76 51.86
CA GLN A 131 -5.32 -0.28 52.17
C GLN A 131 -4.83 -0.26 53.63
N LYS A 132 -4.69 0.93 54.24
CA LYS A 132 -4.29 1.05 55.65
C LYS A 132 -5.36 0.57 56.64
N PHE A 133 -6.63 0.69 56.28
CA PHE A 133 -7.76 0.25 57.12
C PHE A 133 -8.26 -1.17 56.80
N ALA A 134 -7.66 -1.86 55.82
CA ALA A 134 -8.01 -3.23 55.41
C ALA A 134 -7.14 -4.33 56.06
N ILE A 135 -6.46 -4.04 57.17
CA ILE A 135 -5.78 -5.04 58.03
C ILE A 135 -6.68 -5.38 59.22
#